data_AF-A0A920VAV5-F1
#
_entry.id   AF-A0A920VAV5-F1
#
_cell.length_a   1.000
_cell.length_b   1.000
_cell.length_c   1.000
_cell.angle_alpha   90.00
_cell.angle_beta   90.00
_cell.angle_gamma   90.00
#
_symmetry.space_group_name_H-M   'P 1'
#
loop_
_entity.id
_entity.type
_entity.pdbx_description
1 polymer ?
#
loop_
_entity_poly.entity_id
_entity_poly.type
_entity_poly.pdbx_seq_one_letter_code
_entity_poly.pdbx_strand_id
1 'polypeptide(L)' 'MRRRDDGDGVADTTDAFSLDSEETTDTDGDGTGNNEDTDDDGDTILDTADVFPLIVLVTRPTPMRTVPRILVIRVVLRRA' A
#
# COMPACT_ATOMS: atom_id res chain seq x y z
N MET A 1 12.40 30.66 -1.28
CA MET A 1 11.11 30.44 -0.60
C MET A 1 10.58 29.09 -1.02
N ARG A 2 10.30 28.19 -0.07
CA ARG A 2 9.34 27.11 -0.33
C ARG A 2 7.96 27.72 -0.19
N ARG A 3 7.14 27.62 -1.24
CA ARG A 3 5.74 28.05 -1.18
C ARG A 3 4.95 27.02 -0.36
N ARG A 4 3.94 27.54 0.34
CA ARG A 4 3.09 26.89 1.36
C ARG A 4 1.82 27.70 1.37
N ASP A 5 0.89 27.34 0.50
CA ASP A 5 -0.25 28.21 0.19
C ASP A 5 -1.42 28.04 1.18
N ASP A 6 -1.48 26.93 1.91
CA ASP A 6 -2.51 26.60 2.92
C ASP A 6 -2.02 26.61 4.38
N GLY A 7 -0.71 26.52 4.60
CA GLY A 7 -0.10 26.75 5.92
C GLY A 7 -0.12 25.56 6.88
N ASP A 8 -0.31 24.35 6.36
CA ASP A 8 -0.29 23.06 7.07
C ASP A 8 1.13 22.63 7.53
N GLY A 9 2.18 23.18 6.89
CA GLY A 9 3.58 22.88 7.16
C GLY A 9 4.27 22.04 6.08
N VAL A 10 3.54 21.47 5.13
CA VAL A 10 4.07 20.82 3.92
C VAL A 10 4.34 21.89 2.86
N ALA A 11 5.22 21.60 1.90
CA ALA A 11 5.51 22.52 0.80
C ALA A 11 4.67 22.14 -0.41
N ASP A 12 4.12 23.11 -1.15
CA ASP A 12 3.26 22.86 -2.32
C ASP A 12 3.85 21.86 -3.32
N THR A 13 5.18 21.80 -3.44
CA THR A 13 5.88 20.87 -4.34
C THR A 13 5.80 19.39 -3.94
N THR A 14 5.42 19.11 -2.71
CA THR A 14 5.34 17.78 -2.09
C THR A 14 3.99 17.52 -1.45
N ASP A 15 3.04 18.43 -1.67
CA ASP A 15 1.70 18.41 -1.12
C ASP A 15 0.73 18.04 -2.24
N ALA A 16 -0.03 16.96 -2.05
CA ALA A 16 -1.04 16.55 -3.02
C ALA A 16 -2.17 17.59 -3.14
N PHE A 17 -2.45 18.34 -2.06
CA PHE A 17 -3.53 19.31 -1.95
C PHE A 17 -3.02 20.66 -1.44
N SER A 18 -2.17 21.33 -2.21
CA SER A 18 -1.48 22.58 -1.80
C SER A 18 -2.35 23.79 -1.44
N LEU A 19 -3.68 23.65 -1.44
CA LEU A 19 -4.65 24.68 -1.06
C LEU A 19 -5.56 24.23 0.08
N ASP A 20 -5.38 23.02 0.60
CA ASP A 20 -6.18 22.44 1.66
C ASP A 20 -5.30 22.08 2.85
N SER A 21 -5.40 22.87 3.92
CA SER A 21 -4.53 22.67 5.07
C SER A 21 -4.80 21.39 5.88
N GLU A 22 -5.94 20.73 5.63
CA GLU A 22 -6.32 19.49 6.32
C GLU A 22 -5.84 18.26 5.56
N GLU A 23 -5.52 18.38 4.26
CA GLU A 23 -5.11 17.28 3.39
C GLU A 23 -3.73 17.50 2.81
N THR A 24 -2.88 16.46 2.84
CA THR A 24 -1.50 16.58 2.31
C THR A 24 -1.08 15.40 1.46
N THR A 25 -1.81 14.28 1.58
CA THR A 25 -1.44 12.98 1.07
C THR A 25 -2.61 12.39 0.30
N ASP A 26 -2.29 11.78 -0.84
CA ASP A 26 -3.16 11.01 -1.72
C ASP A 26 -2.36 9.73 -2.03
N THR A 27 -2.67 8.64 -1.34
CA THR A 27 -1.81 7.44 -1.31
C THR A 27 -1.98 6.58 -2.56
N ASP A 28 -3.18 6.52 -3.15
CA ASP A 28 -3.47 5.78 -4.37
C ASP A 28 -3.45 6.65 -5.65
N GLY A 29 -3.48 7.98 -5.49
CA GLY A 29 -3.36 8.96 -6.56
C GLY A 29 -4.67 9.19 -7.32
N ASP A 30 -5.83 8.92 -6.71
CA ASP A 30 -7.14 9.07 -7.35
C ASP A 30 -7.68 10.52 -7.34
N GLY A 31 -7.04 11.41 -6.56
CA GLY A 31 -7.40 12.81 -6.41
C GLY A 31 -8.29 13.12 -5.20
N THR A 32 -8.59 12.13 -4.38
CA THR A 32 -9.24 12.26 -3.07
C THR A 32 -8.16 12.21 -1.98
N GLY A 33 -8.24 13.11 -0.99
CA GLY A 33 -7.26 13.12 0.10
C GLY A 33 -7.53 12.01 1.10
N ASN A 34 -6.48 11.52 1.75
CA ASN A 34 -6.55 10.41 2.70
C ASN A 34 -7.50 10.62 3.90
N ASN A 35 -7.93 11.85 4.26
CA ASN A 35 -8.98 11.98 5.30
C ASN A 35 -10.41 11.90 4.74
N GLU A 36 -10.62 12.12 3.44
CA GLU A 36 -11.93 11.96 2.78
C GLU A 36 -12.10 10.61 2.07
N ASP A 37 -11.00 9.99 1.65
CA ASP A 37 -10.99 8.66 1.07
C ASP A 37 -11.28 7.59 2.13
N THR A 38 -11.92 6.50 1.70
CA THR A 38 -12.26 5.35 2.56
C THR A 38 -11.52 4.08 2.17
N ASP A 39 -10.72 4.14 1.11
CA ASP A 39 -9.87 3.08 0.56
C ASP A 39 -8.52 3.71 0.16
N ASP A 40 -7.80 4.24 1.16
CA ASP A 40 -6.64 5.13 1.00
C ASP A 40 -5.56 4.61 0.04
N ASP A 41 -5.43 3.29 -0.12
CA ASP A 41 -4.43 2.67 -0.99
C ASP A 41 -5.00 2.00 -2.25
N GLY A 42 -6.32 2.09 -2.45
CA GLY A 42 -7.01 1.62 -3.64
C GLY A 42 -6.91 0.11 -3.87
N ASP A 43 -6.71 -0.69 -2.82
CA ASP A 43 -6.62 -2.15 -2.91
C ASP A 43 -7.98 -2.87 -2.86
N THR A 44 -9.08 -2.10 -2.75
CA THR A 44 -10.48 -2.51 -2.65
C THR A 44 -10.94 -2.95 -1.26
N ILE A 45 -10.09 -2.85 -0.24
CA ILE A 45 -10.42 -3.12 1.14
C ILE A 45 -10.49 -1.80 1.91
N LEU A 46 -11.71 -1.39 2.28
CA LEU A 46 -11.94 -0.15 3.02
C LEU A 46 -11.06 -0.05 4.28
N ASP A 47 -10.59 1.15 4.64
CA ASP A 47 -9.68 1.38 5.77
C ASP A 47 -10.21 0.80 7.09
N THR A 48 -11.53 0.85 7.28
CA THR A 48 -12.19 0.31 8.47
C THR A 48 -12.11 -1.22 8.59
N ALA A 49 -11.89 -1.90 7.48
CA ALA A 49 -11.75 -3.34 7.35
C ALA A 49 -10.31 -3.76 7.01
N ASP A 50 -9.42 -2.80 6.75
CA ASP A 50 -8.03 -3.06 6.41
C ASP A 50 -7.10 -2.96 7.62
N VAL A 51 -6.16 -3.91 7.69
CA VAL A 51 -5.09 -3.94 8.68
C VAL A 51 -3.95 -3.01 8.28
N PHE A 52 -3.80 -2.71 6.98
CA PHE A 52 -2.76 -1.83 6.46
C PHE A 52 -3.28 -0.75 5.50
N PRO A 53 -4.10 0.21 5.96
CA PRO A 53 -4.85 1.14 5.09
C PRO A 53 -4.03 1.97 4.09
N LEU A 54 -2.71 2.04 4.24
CA LEU A 54 -1.82 2.85 3.39
C LEU A 54 -0.88 1.99 2.53
N ILE A 55 -1.11 0.67 2.45
CA ILE A 55 -0.20 -0.28 1.82
C ILE A 55 -1.00 -1.28 0.98
N VAL A 56 -1.05 -1.00 -0.32
CA VAL A 56 -1.74 -1.81 -1.32
C VAL A 56 -1.51 -3.31 -1.09
N LEU A 57 -2.51 -4.01 -0.56
CA LEU A 57 -2.44 -5.46 -0.41
C LEU A 57 -2.73 -6.08 -1.76
N VAL A 58 -1.65 -6.21 -2.54
CA VAL A 58 -1.73 -6.87 -3.84
C VAL A 58 -2.24 -8.30 -3.62
N THR A 59 -3.51 -8.55 -3.95
CA THR A 59 -4.18 -9.87 -3.90
C THR A 59 -3.56 -10.92 -4.84
N ARG A 60 -2.38 -10.67 -5.42
CA ARG A 60 -1.59 -11.71 -6.04
C ARG A 60 -1.32 -12.75 -4.95
N PRO A 61 -1.84 -13.99 -5.04
CA PRO A 61 -1.28 -15.05 -4.24
C PRO A 61 0.19 -15.08 -4.67
N THR A 62 1.08 -14.62 -3.81
CA THR A 62 2.49 -14.91 -4.02
C THR A 62 2.52 -16.43 -4.15
N PRO A 63 2.99 -17.02 -5.27
CA PRO A 63 3.42 -18.39 -5.17
C PRO A 63 4.56 -18.30 -4.16
N MET A 64 4.27 -18.65 -2.90
CA MET A 64 5.21 -18.64 -1.79
C MET A 64 6.54 -19.05 -2.37
N ARG A 65 7.47 -18.10 -2.45
CA ARG A 65 8.89 -18.27 -2.74
C ARG A 65 9.15 -19.66 -3.30
N THR A 66 9.15 -19.84 -4.63
CA THR A 66 9.56 -21.11 -5.27
C THR A 66 10.77 -21.61 -4.53
N VAL A 67 10.57 -22.54 -3.59
CA VAL A 67 11.67 -23.19 -2.91
C VAL A 67 12.39 -23.88 -4.05
N PRO A 68 13.68 -23.59 -4.31
CA PRO A 68 14.40 -24.36 -5.30
C PRO A 68 14.21 -25.83 -4.91
N ARG A 69 13.72 -26.64 -5.85
CA ARG A 69 13.34 -28.06 -5.67
C ARG A 69 14.58 -28.94 -5.45
N ILE A 70 15.47 -28.55 -4.55
CA ILE A 70 16.69 -29.24 -4.17
C ILE A 70 16.67 -29.32 -2.66
N LEU A 71 16.00 -30.37 -2.16
CA LEU A 71 16.35 -31.21 -1.02
C LEU A 71 15.08 -31.80 -0.40
N VAL A 72 14.48 -32.78 -1.09
CA VAL A 72 13.64 -33.77 -0.41
C VAL A 72 14.19 -35.14 -0.78
N ILE A 73 15.29 -35.52 -0.14
CA ILE A 73 15.68 -36.92 -0.05
C ILE A 73 14.64 -37.58 0.86
N ARG A 74 13.61 -38.17 0.27
CA ARG A 74 12.76 -39.15 0.95
C ARG A 74 13.15 -40.52 0.44
N VAL A 75 13.96 -41.21 1.24
CA VAL A 75 14.11 -42.67 1.20
C VAL A 75 12.72 -43.27 1.36
N VAL A 76 12.17 -43.84 0.29
CA VAL A 76 11.02 -44.74 0.37
C VAL A 76 11.46 -46.09 -0.18
N LEU A 77 11.55 -47.02 0.77
CA LEU A 77 11.88 -48.43 0.63
C LEU A 77 11.03 -49.10 -0.45
N ARG A 78 11.65 -49.56 -1.55
CA ARG A 78 11.00 -50.48 -2.49
C ARG A 78 10.71 -51.78 -1.75
N ARG A 79 9.44 -52.13 -1.56
CA ARG A 79 9.06 -53.48 -1.16
C ARG A 79 8.83 -54.34 -2.41
N ALA A 80 9.28 -55.58 -2.26
CA ALA A 80 9.40 -56.65 -3.25
C ALA A 80 8.08 -57.08 -3.88
#